data_AF-B7PQ74-F1
#
_entry.id   AF-B7PQ74-F1
#
_cell.length_a   1.000
_cell.length_b   1.000
_cell.length_c   1.000
_cell.angle_alpha   90.00
_cell.angle_beta   90.00
_cell.angle_gamma   90.00
#
_symmetry.space_group_name_H-M   'P 1'
#
loop_
_entity.id
_entity.type
_entity.pdbx_description
1 polymer ?
#
loop_
_entity_poly.entity_id
_entity_poly.type
_entity_poly.pdbx_seq_one_letter_code
_entity_poly.pdbx_strand_id
1 'polypeptide(L)' 'MVSPQTIVSIDGSAGQCSLLNPADRGAPPKCFTFDGAYDVDSTTEQIYFDIVYPIVEVSSPDAFETL' A
#
# COMPACT_ATOMS: atom_id res chain seq x y z
N MET A 1 -29.55 -2.48 -13.59
CA MET A 1 -28.68 -2.08 -12.46
C MET A 1 -27.24 -2.27 -12.90
N VAL A 2 -26.41 -1.23 -12.82
CA VAL A 2 -24.95 -1.35 -13.04
C VAL A 2 -24.33 -1.57 -11.66
N SER A 3 -23.55 -2.63 -11.49
CA SER A 3 -22.76 -2.83 -10.27
C SER A 3 -21.57 -1.87 -10.24
N PRO A 4 -21.15 -1.37 -9.06
CA PRO A 4 -19.95 -0.56 -8.96
C PRO A 4 -18.75 -1.38 -9.48
N GLN A 5 -17.92 -0.72 -10.28
CA GLN A 5 -16.76 -1.33 -10.90
C GLN A 5 -15.50 -0.90 -10.14
N THR A 6 -14.71 -1.87 -9.70
CA THR A 6 -13.38 -1.61 -9.13
C THR A 6 -12.44 -1.15 -10.23
N ILE A 7 -11.90 0.05 -10.10
CA ILE A 7 -10.93 0.64 -11.04
C ILE A 7 -9.53 0.79 -10.45
N VAL A 8 -9.35 0.46 -9.17
CA VAL A 8 -8.08 0.52 -8.46
C VAL A 8 -7.63 -0.91 -8.18
N SER A 9 -6.38 -1.24 -8.49
CA SER A 9 -5.74 -2.49 -8.11
C SER A 9 -4.45 -2.18 -7.38
N ILE A 10 -4.20 -2.90 -6.29
CA ILE A 10 -3.02 -2.74 -5.44
C ILE A 10 -2.20 -4.03 -5.51
N ASP A 11 -0.88 -3.89 -5.67
CA ASP A 11 0.10 -4.95 -5.45
C ASP A 11 1.03 -4.50 -4.33
N GLY A 12 0.73 -4.94 -3.11
CA GLY A 12 1.50 -4.59 -1.92
C GLY A 12 2.94 -5.12 -1.96
N SER A 13 3.18 -6.25 -2.64
CA SER A 13 4.52 -6.83 -2.75
C SER A 13 5.46 -6.01 -3.63
N ALA A 14 4.89 -5.26 -4.58
CA ALA A 14 5.61 -4.35 -5.47
C ALA A 14 5.49 -2.88 -5.05
N GLY A 15 4.76 -2.55 -3.99
CA GLY A 15 4.44 -1.17 -3.61
C GLY A 15 3.66 -0.43 -4.71
N GLN A 16 2.83 -1.12 -5.48
CA GLN A 16 2.19 -0.57 -6.68
C GLN A 16 0.69 -0.34 -6.52
N CYS A 17 0.23 0.73 -7.15
CA CYS A 17 -1.19 1.04 -7.35
C CYS A 17 -1.46 1.32 -8.83
N SER A 18 -2.46 0.65 -9.39
CA SER A 18 -2.85 0.76 -10.79
C SER A 18 -4.28 1.29 -10.93
N LEU A 19 -4.47 2.30 -11.77
CA LEU A 19 -5.75 2.93 -12.08
C LEU A 19 -6.21 2.56 -13.49
N LEU A 20 -7.37 1.93 -13.60
CA LEU A 20 -8.07 1.65 -14.85
C LEU A 20 -8.90 2.85 -15.29
N ASN A 21 -8.87 3.19 -16.58
CA ASN A 21 -9.77 4.20 -17.13
C ASN A 21 -11.16 3.57 -17.34
N PRO A 22 -12.21 4.02 -16.61
CA PRO A 22 -13.55 3.47 -16.78
C PRO A 22 -14.17 3.80 -18.14
N ALA A 23 -13.74 4.88 -18.79
CA ALA A 23 -14.24 5.31 -20.09
C ALA A 23 -13.53 4.64 -21.28
N ASP A 24 -12.34 4.07 -21.07
CA ASP A 24 -11.59 3.35 -22.08
C ASP A 24 -10.81 2.18 -21.45
N ARG A 25 -11.39 0.99 -21.53
CA ARG A 25 -10.81 -0.24 -20.96
C ARG A 25 -9.70 -0.84 -21.84
N GLY A 26 -9.53 -0.35 -23.06
CA GLY A 26 -8.43 -0.74 -23.95
C GLY A 26 -7.15 0.03 -23.65
N ALA A 27 -7.27 1.20 -23.02
CA ALA A 27 -6.11 1.97 -22.57
C ALA A 27 -5.34 1.21 -21.48
N PRO A 28 -4.00 1.25 -21.50
CA PRO A 28 -3.19 0.65 -20.45
C PRO A 28 -3.46 1.33 -19.09
N PRO A 29 -3.41 0.58 -17.96
CA PRO A 29 -3.56 1.15 -16.63
C PRO A 29 -2.46 2.16 -16.32
N LYS A 30 -2.80 3.20 -15.55
CA LYS A 30 -1.78 4.11 -14.98
C LYS A 30 -1.25 3.50 -13.69
N CYS A 31 0.02 3.11 -13.69
CA CYS A 31 0.69 2.51 -12.54
C CYS A 31 1.57 3.53 -11.80
N PHE A 32 1.50 3.51 -10.48
CA PHE A 32 2.29 4.31 -9.56
C PHE A 32 3.01 3.38 -8.58
N THR A 33 4.20 3.78 -8.14
CA THR A 33 5.01 3.01 -7.18
C THR A 33 5.31 3.87 -5.97
N PHE A 34 5.23 3.25 -4.79
CA PHE A 34 5.39 3.86 -3.47
C PHE A 34 6.30 2.96 -2.62
N ASP A 35 6.73 3.48 -1.46
CA ASP A 35 7.49 2.70 -0.48
C ASP A 35 6.66 1.58 0.16
N GLY A 36 5.33 1.72 0.17
CA GLY A 36 4.38 0.69 0.58
C GLY A 36 3.00 0.92 -0.06
N ALA A 37 2.26 -0.17 -0.31
CA ALA A 37 0.91 -0.11 -0.87
C ALA A 37 -0.02 -1.10 -0.15
N TYR A 38 -1.21 -0.62 0.23
CA TYR A 38 -2.16 -1.34 1.08
C TYR A 38 -3.55 -1.28 0.46
N ASP A 39 -4.25 -2.41 0.47
CA ASP A 39 -5.58 -2.55 -0.10
C ASP A 39 -6.66 -2.58 0.98
N VAL A 40 -7.88 -2.94 0.58
CA VAL A 40 -9.06 -2.98 1.47
C VAL A 40 -9.02 -4.15 2.47
N ASP A 41 -8.19 -5.16 2.22
CA ASP A 41 -8.05 -6.34 3.07
C ASP A 41 -6.87 -6.18 4.06
N SER A 42 -6.06 -5.13 3.89
CA SER A 42 -4.95 -4.78 4.77
C SER A 42 -5.44 -4.38 6.16
N THR A 43 -4.78 -4.89 7.21
CA THR A 43 -5.17 -4.62 8.60
C THR A 43 -4.38 -3.45 9.20
N THR A 44 -4.95 -2.78 10.20
CA THR A 44 -4.25 -1.76 10.99
C THR A 44 -2.96 -2.31 11.62
N GLU A 45 -2.99 -3.58 12.06
CA GLU A 45 -1.83 -4.27 12.63
C GLU A 45 -0.70 -4.41 11.60
N GLN A 46 -1.01 -4.86 10.38
CA GLN A 46 -0.02 -4.96 9.31
C GLN A 46 0.62 -3.60 9.00
N ILE A 47 -0.20 -2.56 8.82
CA ILE A 47 0.30 -1.20 8.52
C ILE A 47 1.13 -0.65 9.69
N TYR A 48 0.75 -0.96 10.94
CA TYR A 48 1.55 -0.58 12.10
C TYR A 48 2.93 -1.24 12.08
N PHE A 49 3.00 -2.55 11.82
CA PHE A 49 4.27 -3.27 11.75
C PHE A 49 5.16 -2.81 10.59
N ASP A 50 4.57 -2.52 9.43
CA ASP A 50 5.35 -2.15 8.25
C ASP A 50 5.88 -0.70 8.32
N ILE A 51 5.10 0.22 8.90
CA ILE A 51 5.40 1.66 8.86
C ILE A 51 5.78 2.20 10.23
N VAL A 52 4.94 1.97 11.24
CA VAL A 52 5.05 2.65 12.54
C VAL A 52 6.11 2.01 13.42
N TYR A 53 6.14 0.68 13.49
CA TYR A 53 7.05 -0.07 14.33
C TYR A 53 8.52 0.26 14.06
N PRO A 54 9.02 0.28 12.80
CA PRO A 54 10.39 0.68 12.52
C PRO A 54 10.71 2.09 12.99
N ILE A 55 9.77 3.04 12.88
CA ILE A 55 9.97 4.42 13.30
C ILE A 55 10.07 4.52 14.82
N VAL A 56 9.15 3.85 15.53
CA VAL A 56 9.09 3.89 17.01
C VAL A 56 10.31 3.21 17.62
N GLU A 57 10.67 2.01 17.13
CA GLU A 57 11.85 1.28 17.62
C GLU A 57 13.13 2.07 17.35
N VAL A 58 13.35 2.58 16.14
CA VAL A 58 14.55 3.39 15.83
C VAL A 58 14.60 4.67 16.68
N SER A 59 13.45 5.19 17.11
CA SER A 59 13.37 6.37 17.98
C SER A 59 13.48 6.04 19.47
N SER A 60 13.46 4.76 19.86
CA SER A 60 13.54 4.34 21.26
C SER A 60 14.96 4.58 21.80
N PRO A 61 15.11 5.19 23.00
CA PRO A 61 16.42 5.38 23.63
C PRO A 61 17.18 4.07 23.83
N ASP A 62 16.45 2.96 23.99
CA ASP A 62 17.00 1.64 24.28
C ASP A 62 17.46 0.89 23.00
N ALA A 63 17.13 1.39 21.81
CA ALA A 63 17.48 0.74 20.54
C ALA A 63 18.99 0.73 20.24
N PHE A 64 19.75 1.64 20.86
CA PHE A 64 21.21 1.71 20.71
C PHE A 64 21.99 0.87 21.74
N GLU A 65 21.33 0.34 22.78
CA GLU A 65 21.98 -0.49 23.82
C GLU A 65 22.08 -1.97 23.42
N THR A 66 21.46 -2.38 22.32
CA THR A 66 21.45 -3.79 21.86
C THR A 66 22.43 -4.06 20.70
N LEU A 67 23.33 -3.12 20.40
CA LEU A 67 24.41 -3.25 19.40
C LEU A 67 25.80 -3.29 20.06
#